data_AF-A0A537RCX0-F1
#
_entry.id   AF-A0A537RCX0-F1
#
_cell.length_a   1.000
_cell.length_b   1.000
_cell.length_c   1.000
_cell.angle_alpha   90.00
_cell.angle_beta   90.00
_cell.angle_gamma   90.00
#
_symmetry.space_group_name_H-M   'P 1'
#
loop_
_entity.id
_entity.type
_entity.pdbx_description
1 polymer ?
#
loop_
_entity_poly.entity_id
_entity_poly.type
_entity_poly.pdbx_seq_one_letter_code
_entity_poly.pdbx_strand_id
1 'polypeptide(L)'
;MTNATVSGVTGAPQGQTLKVTYKGAESELVVGPDTPIFGYGSGDLSLLKPGAAVFIVAQKQPDGSLTAARVTAEKDGVKPPM
;
A
#
# COMPACT_ATOMS: atom_id res chain seq x y z
N MET A 1 -5.04 -1.46 -9.92
CA MET A 1 -4.23 -2.15 -8.88
C MET A 1 -4.18 -3.63 -9.18
N THR A 2 -3.00 -4.24 -9.00
CA THR A 2 -2.81 -5.70 -9.05
C THR A 2 -2.46 -6.17 -7.65
N ASN A 3 -3.35 -6.92 -7.00
CA ASN A 3 -3.21 -7.35 -5.61
C ASN A 3 -3.10 -8.87 -5.56
N ALA A 4 -2.07 -9.39 -4.90
CA ALA A 4 -1.86 -10.82 -4.67
C ALA A 4 -1.79 -11.12 -3.16
N THR A 5 -2.12 -12.35 -2.75
CA THR A 5 -2.02 -12.80 -1.36
C THR A 5 -0.64 -13.41 -1.13
N VAL A 6 0.09 -12.98 -0.11
CA VAL A 6 1.34 -13.63 0.30
C VAL A 6 1.01 -14.89 1.11
N SER A 7 1.45 -16.05 0.64
CA SER A 7 1.23 -17.35 1.29
C SER A 7 2.47 -17.91 1.97
N GLY A 8 3.65 -17.32 1.72
CA GLY A 8 4.89 -17.70 2.39
C GLY A 8 6.00 -16.68 2.16
N VAL A 9 6.92 -16.62 3.12
CA VAL A 9 8.13 -15.79 3.06
C VAL A 9 9.32 -16.65 3.47
N THR A 10 10.36 -16.68 2.65
CA THR A 10 11.61 -17.41 2.94
C THR A 10 12.82 -16.49 2.79
N GLY A 11 13.81 -16.69 3.65
CA GLY A 11 15.08 -15.95 3.57
C GLY A 11 15.99 -16.54 2.48
N ALA A 12 16.63 -15.67 1.69
CA ALA A 12 17.59 -16.02 0.66
C ALA A 12 18.85 -15.12 0.76
N PRO A 13 20.01 -15.53 0.22
CA PRO A 13 21.24 -14.73 0.28
C PRO A 13 21.11 -13.34 -0.39
N GLN A 14 20.17 -13.18 -1.32
CA GLN A 14 19.91 -11.95 -2.07
C GLN A 14 18.64 -11.21 -1.61
N GLY A 15 18.05 -11.56 -0.46
CA GLY A 15 16.84 -10.91 0.06
C GLY A 15 15.75 -11.89 0.49
N GLN A 16 14.49 -11.45 0.47
CA GLN A 16 13.34 -12.28 0.82
C GLN A 16 12.64 -12.79 -0.45
N THR A 17 12.32 -14.07 -0.50
CA THR A 17 11.42 -14.62 -1.54
C THR A 17 10.00 -14.69 -0.99
N LEU A 18 9.07 -14.04 -1.69
CA LEU A 18 7.64 -14.06 -1.40
C LEU A 18 6.94 -15.05 -2.32
N LYS A 19 6.25 -16.04 -1.74
CA LYS A 19 5.28 -16.86 -2.46
C LYS A 19 3.95 -16.12 -2.46
N VAL A 20 3.41 -15.86 -3.65
CA VAL A 20 2.16 -15.10 -3.82
C VAL A 20 1.14 -15.88 -4.62
N THR A 21 -0.14 -15.64 -4.34
CA THR A 21 -1.27 -16.15 -5.12
C THR A 21 -2.03 -14.98 -5.74
N TYR A 22 -2.14 -14.99 -7.07
CA TYR A 22 -2.91 -14.00 -7.83
C TYR A 22 -3.89 -14.72 -8.76
N LYS A 23 -5.19 -14.44 -8.61
CA LYS A 23 -6.26 -15.07 -9.42
C LYS A 23 -6.17 -16.60 -9.48
N GLY A 24 -5.77 -17.23 -8.37
CA GLY A 24 -5.61 -18.69 -8.25
C GLY A 24 -4.30 -19.26 -8.80
N ALA A 25 -3.45 -18.44 -9.43
CA ALA A 25 -2.11 -18.85 -9.85
C ALA A 25 -1.08 -18.51 -8.77
N GLU A 26 -0.12 -19.41 -8.54
CA GLU A 26 1.02 -19.16 -7.67
C GLU A 26 2.18 -18.52 -8.44
N SER A 27 2.95 -17.68 -7.76
CA SER A 27 4.19 -17.09 -8.30
C SER A 27 5.17 -16.81 -7.16
N GLU A 28 6.45 -16.70 -7.50
CA GLU A 28 7.50 -16.28 -6.59
C GLU A 28 8.04 -14.91 -6.99
N LEU A 29 8.27 -14.06 -5.99
CA LEU A 29 8.82 -12.73 -6.16
C LEU A 29 10.03 -12.57 -5.23
N VAL A 30 11.16 -12.11 -5.75
CA VAL A 30 12.33 -11.77 -4.94
C VAL A 30 12.27 -10.29 -4.57
N VAL A 31 12.29 -10.01 -3.28
CA VAL A 31 12.43 -8.67 -2.72
C VAL A 31 13.88 -8.49 -2.31
N GLY A 32 14.61 -7.70 -3.10
CA GLY A 32 16.01 -7.37 -2.83
C GLY A 32 16.18 -6.59 -1.53
N PRO A 33 17.41 -6.55 -0.97
CA PRO A 33 17.70 -5.91 0.32
C PRO A 33 17.41 -4.40 0.32
N ASP A 34 17.53 -3.75 -0.83
CA ASP A 34 17.32 -2.30 -0.98
C ASP A 34 15.90 -1.94 -1.43
N THR A 35 15.01 -2.94 -1.60
CA THR A 35 13.64 -2.68 -2.04
C THR A 35 12.82 -2.10 -0.88
N PRO A 36 12.30 -0.86 -1.00
CA PRO A 36 11.48 -0.28 0.05
C PRO A 36 10.13 -1.00 0.14
N ILE A 37 9.76 -1.39 1.36
CA ILE A 37 8.45 -1.97 1.67
C ILE A 37 7.64 -0.92 2.43
N PHE A 38 6.47 -0.57 1.91
CA PHE A 38 5.54 0.34 2.58
C PHE A 38 4.34 -0.44 3.09
N GLY A 39 3.89 -0.09 4.30
CA GLY A 39 2.72 -0.66 4.92
C GLY A 39 1.82 0.43 5.49
N TYR A 40 0.53 0.13 5.62
CA TYR A 40 -0.40 1.02 6.31
C TYR A 40 -0.28 0.83 7.82
N GLY A 41 -0.07 1.92 8.54
CA GLY A 41 -0.27 1.99 9.98
C GLY A 41 -1.60 2.64 10.34
N SER A 42 -1.97 2.57 11.61
CA SER A 42 -3.04 3.42 12.16
C SER A 42 -2.62 4.88 12.04
N GLY A 43 -3.54 5.72 11.56
CA GLY A 43 -3.36 7.16 11.50
C GLY A 43 -4.41 7.87 12.35
N ASP A 44 -4.11 9.10 12.70
CA ASP A 44 -5.04 10.03 13.33
C ASP A 44 -5.10 11.35 12.56
N LEU A 45 -6.05 12.21 12.91
CA LEU A 45 -6.32 13.44 12.16
C LEU A 45 -5.13 14.43 12.15
N SER A 46 -4.18 14.33 13.09
CA SER A 46 -3.00 15.21 13.12
C SER A 46 -2.07 15.03 11.93
N LEU A 47 -2.18 13.90 11.21
CA LEU A 47 -1.45 13.67 9.96
C LEU A 47 -1.93 14.57 8.82
N LEU A 48 -3.18 15.05 8.88
CA LEU A 48 -3.80 15.89 7.86
C LEU A 48 -3.49 17.36 8.13
N LYS A 49 -2.31 17.79 7.70
CA LYS A 49 -1.82 19.17 7.83
C LYS A 49 -1.41 19.74 6.48
N PRO A 50 -1.34 21.08 6.33
CA PRO A 50 -0.86 21.71 5.10
C PRO A 50 0.48 21.12 4.65
N GLY A 51 0.56 20.73 3.38
CA GLY A 51 1.76 20.17 2.77
C GLY A 51 1.93 18.65 2.89
N ALA A 52 1.12 17.95 3.69
CA ALA A 52 1.17 16.48 3.75
C ALA A 52 0.66 15.86 2.44
N ALA A 53 1.39 14.89 1.89
CA ALA A 53 0.88 14.10 0.77
C ALA A 53 -0.27 13.19 1.23
N VAL A 54 -1.32 13.07 0.42
CA VAL A 54 -2.46 12.19 0.71
C VAL A 54 -2.85 11.40 -0.53
N PHE A 55 -3.25 10.16 -0.31
CA PHE A 55 -4.01 9.36 -1.26
C PHE A 55 -5.45 9.24 -0.81
N ILE A 56 -6.40 9.44 -1.72
CA ILE A 56 -7.82 9.37 -1.40
C ILE A 56 -8.50 8.42 -2.39
N VAL A 57 -9.13 7.39 -1.84
CA VAL A 57 -10.10 6.58 -2.60
C VAL A 57 -11.45 7.29 -2.49
N ALA A 58 -11.80 8.04 -3.53
CA ALA A 58 -13.05 8.77 -3.61
C ALA A 58 -14.20 7.89 -4.13
N GLN A 59 -15.40 8.11 -3.62
CA GLN A 59 -16.65 7.56 -4.12
C GLN A 59 -17.48 8.67 -4.75
N LYS A 60 -17.90 8.45 -6.00
CA LYS A 60 -18.80 9.37 -6.69
C LYS A 60 -20.25 9.07 -6.30
N GLN A 61 -20.95 10.10 -5.87
CA GLN A 61 -22.35 10.05 -5.48
C GLN A 61 -23.27 10.27 -6.70
N PRO A 62 -24.58 9.93 -6.60
CA PRO A 62 -25.53 10.13 -7.70
C PRO A 62 -25.66 11.59 -8.16
N ASP A 63 -25.49 12.55 -7.25
CA ASP A 63 -25.49 13.99 -7.54
C ASP A 63 -24.17 14.47 -8.19
N GLY A 64 -23.20 13.57 -8.37
CA GLY A 64 -21.90 13.85 -8.95
C GLY A 64 -20.83 14.30 -7.96
N SER A 65 -21.17 14.53 -6.68
CA SER A 65 -20.20 14.87 -5.64
C SER A 65 -19.26 13.69 -5.32
N LEU A 66 -18.10 13.99 -4.71
CA LEU A 66 -17.14 12.99 -4.26
C LEU A 66 -17.10 12.94 -2.74
N THR A 67 -17.23 11.75 -2.16
CA THR A 67 -16.96 11.50 -0.74
C THR A 67 -15.67 10.71 -0.60
N ALA A 68 -14.90 10.96 0.47
CA ALA A 68 -13.69 10.19 0.76
C ALA A 68 -14.07 8.91 1.54
N ALA A 69 -13.92 7.74 0.92
CA ALA A 69 -14.16 6.46 1.61
C ALA A 69 -12.96 6.04 2.46
N ARG A 70 -11.75 6.37 2.00
CA ARG A 70 -10.49 6.12 2.73
C ARG A 70 -9.47 7.20 2.38
N VAL A 71 -8.77 7.67 3.40
CA VAL A 71 -7.62 8.57 3.26
C VAL A 71 -6.39 7.86 3.80
N THR A 72 -5.32 7.85 3.03
CA THR A 72 -3.98 7.52 3.50
C THR A 72 -3.18 8.80 3.49
N ALA A 73 -2.63 9.17 4.64
CA ALA A 73 -1.81 10.37 4.80
C ALA A 73 -0.34 10.00 4.93
N GLU A 74 0.51 10.91 4.50
CA GLU A 74 1.94 10.87 4.76
C GLU A 74 2.21 10.77 6.28
N LYS A 75 3.19 9.93 6.62
CA LYS A 75 3.70 9.80 7.98
C LYS A 75 5.22 9.72 7.94
N ASP A 76 5.87 10.54 8.77
CA ASP A 76 7.33 10.54 8.93
C ASP A 76 8.10 10.70 7.60
N GLY A 77 7.56 11.50 6.68
CA GLY A 77 8.14 11.75 5.35
C GLY A 77 7.84 10.67 4.30
N VAL A 78 7.15 9.59 4.68
CA VAL A 78 6.74 8.52 3.78
C VAL A 78 5.44 8.90 3.09
N LYS A 79 5.55 9.32 1.82
CA LYS A 79 4.38 9.64 1.00
C LYS A 79 3.58 8.38 0.67
N PRO A 80 2.24 8.45 0.67
CA PRO A 80 1.41 7.35 0.21
C PRO A 80 1.81 6.92 -1.23
N PRO A 81 1.95 5.62 -1.51
CA PRO A 81 2.45 5.11 -2.79
C PRO A 81 1.39 5.10 -3.91
N MET A 82 0.17 5.54 -3.63
CA MET A 82 -0.94 5.59 -4.56
C MET A 82 -1.49 7.00 -4.64
#